data_AF-A0A821BPF1-F1
#
_entry.id   AF-A0A821BPF1-F1
#
_cell.length_a   1.000
_cell.length_b   1.000
_cell.length_c   1.000
_cell.angle_alpha   90.00
_cell.angle_beta   90.00
_cell.angle_gamma   90.00
#
_symmetry.space_group_name_H-M   'P 1'
#
loop_
_entity.id
_entity.type
_entity.pdbx_description
1 polymer ?
#
loop_
_entity_poly.entity_id
_entity_poly.type
_entity_poly.pdbx_seq_one_letter_code
_entity_poly.pdbx_strand_id
1 'polypeptide(L)'
;ICENEHLTKHRTRSIVEILPSILTTNNQNHFSTSIYASLDNNYENENGFDDDDYDSLEYQFSSYGNKALHLFKEFIEKLNDIKHLQYILYNWIIGNQLIIKYTNTIDNREFIRAFASVFRLFLPDGCCHLIEATNPIASCTANLVLFDTDFITTTNEREVNHDNSSIIITIIVDNIDYHIREAKLETLPLLISNITVPTYVKTIIEALTDNSLDDEAFEAIITQHKIKYVNKAKLYFQLGRCQIASTLSLSERQQMDILNVDNPHDLLLIRFWQKGLSQSYKTEIRTLKHDYNQQQQQYKKPKK
;
A
#
# COMPACT_ATOMS: atom_id res chain seq x y z
N ILE A 1 14.57 -30.97 55.95
CA ILE A 1 14.61 -29.80 55.06
C ILE A 1 14.58 -30.39 53.66
N CYS A 2 13.37 -30.68 53.18
CA CYS A 2 13.13 -31.38 51.93
C CYS A 2 12.28 -30.49 51.04
N GLU A 3 12.74 -30.45 49.80
CA GLU A 3 12.24 -29.85 48.58
C GLU A 3 10.71 -29.79 48.45
N ASN A 4 10.22 -28.64 47.98
CA ASN A 4 8.98 -28.54 47.21
C ASN A 4 8.97 -27.21 46.44
N GLU A 5 9.69 -27.15 45.32
CA GLU A 5 9.46 -26.14 44.28
C GLU A 5 8.60 -26.76 43.17
N HIS A 6 7.29 -26.58 43.28
CA HIS A 6 6.34 -26.88 42.21
C HIS A 6 6.42 -25.78 41.15
N LEU A 7 7.32 -25.95 40.18
CA LEU A 7 7.37 -25.13 38.97
C LEU A 7 6.22 -25.55 38.04
N THR A 8 5.12 -24.78 38.02
CA THR A 8 4.07 -24.87 37.01
C THR A 8 4.61 -24.42 35.65
N LYS A 9 5.24 -25.36 34.93
CA LYS A 9 5.61 -25.22 33.52
C LYS A 9 4.33 -25.36 32.68
N HIS A 10 3.55 -24.30 32.58
CA HIS A 10 2.46 -24.25 31.61
C HIS A 10 3.05 -24.33 30.21
N ARG A 11 2.83 -25.48 29.60
CA ARG A 11 3.23 -25.89 28.26
C ARG A 11 2.52 -24.98 27.26
N THR A 12 3.17 -23.90 26.84
CA THR A 12 2.84 -23.18 25.62
C THR A 12 3.06 -24.16 24.46
N ARG A 13 2.05 -24.94 24.11
CA ARG A 13 2.01 -25.60 22.81
C ARG A 13 2.18 -24.48 21.79
N SER A 14 3.22 -24.59 20.96
CA SER A 14 3.61 -23.54 20.04
C SER A 14 2.41 -23.20 19.16
N ILE A 15 1.97 -21.94 19.18
CA ILE A 15 0.92 -21.41 18.31
C ILE A 15 1.25 -21.72 16.83
N VAL A 16 2.53 -21.92 16.52
CA VAL A 16 3.09 -22.37 15.24
C VAL A 16 2.62 -23.77 14.83
N GLU A 17 2.13 -24.63 15.73
CA GLU A 17 1.60 -25.97 15.37
C GLU A 17 0.08 -25.97 15.08
N ILE A 18 -0.67 -24.99 15.58
CA ILE A 18 -2.13 -24.89 15.39
C ILE A 18 -2.47 -24.11 14.11
N LEU A 19 -1.65 -23.13 13.74
CA LEU A 19 -1.85 -22.35 12.50
C LEU A 19 -1.74 -23.21 11.22
N PRO A 20 -0.76 -24.11 11.07
CA PRO A 20 -0.67 -24.99 9.91
C PRO A 20 -1.90 -25.88 9.80
N SER A 21 -2.43 -26.44 10.90
CA SER A 21 -3.60 -27.32 10.83
C SER A 21 -4.86 -26.59 10.36
N ILE A 22 -5.07 -25.32 10.73
CA ILE A 22 -6.18 -24.50 10.19
C ILE A 22 -5.92 -24.12 8.71
N LEU A 23 -4.66 -23.84 8.34
CA LEU A 23 -4.30 -23.48 6.96
C LEU A 23 -4.22 -24.69 6.00
N THR A 24 -3.96 -25.89 6.51
CA THR A 24 -3.77 -27.12 5.69
C THR A 24 -5.01 -27.99 5.60
N THR A 25 -5.93 -27.97 6.58
CA THR A 25 -7.08 -28.89 6.56
C THR A 25 -8.21 -28.52 5.59
N ASN A 26 -8.20 -27.34 4.97
CA ASN A 26 -9.25 -26.96 4.00
C ASN A 26 -8.78 -26.52 2.61
N ASN A 27 -7.48 -26.37 2.31
CA ASN A 27 -7.06 -25.55 1.16
C ASN A 27 -6.06 -26.15 0.16
N GLN A 28 -5.77 -27.45 0.19
CA GLN A 28 -4.79 -28.01 -0.78
C GLN A 28 -5.34 -28.43 -2.15
N ASN A 29 -6.67 -28.59 -2.33
CA ASN A 29 -7.22 -29.07 -3.61
C ASN A 29 -8.17 -28.10 -4.35
N HIS A 30 -8.51 -26.93 -3.80
CA HIS A 30 -9.41 -25.98 -4.47
C HIS A 30 -8.82 -24.59 -4.79
N PHE A 31 -7.62 -24.27 -4.31
CA PHE A 31 -7.01 -22.94 -4.54
C PHE A 31 -5.91 -22.92 -5.62
N SER A 32 -5.50 -24.06 -6.17
CA SER A 32 -4.37 -24.15 -7.09
C SER A 32 -4.72 -23.96 -8.58
N THR A 33 -5.99 -23.82 -8.94
CA THR A 33 -6.43 -23.74 -10.35
C THR A 33 -7.35 -22.56 -10.69
N SER A 34 -7.57 -21.59 -9.80
CA SER A 34 -8.54 -20.49 -10.06
C SER A 34 -8.14 -19.11 -9.52
N ILE A 35 -6.85 -18.84 -9.25
CA ILE A 35 -6.42 -17.49 -8.83
C ILE A 35 -6.13 -16.57 -10.04
N TYR A 36 -6.06 -17.12 -11.25
CA TYR A 36 -5.80 -16.36 -12.49
C TYR A 36 -7.02 -16.26 -13.44
N ALA A 37 -8.21 -16.71 -13.04
CA ALA A 37 -9.37 -16.80 -13.93
C ALA A 37 -10.43 -15.70 -13.75
N SER A 38 -10.19 -14.67 -12.95
CA SER A 38 -11.09 -13.52 -12.88
C SER A 38 -10.34 -12.26 -12.45
N LEU A 39 -9.67 -11.66 -13.44
CA LEU A 39 -9.43 -10.22 -13.51
C LEU A 39 -10.70 -9.45 -13.92
N ASP A 40 -11.86 -10.10 -13.96
CA ASP A 40 -13.16 -9.45 -14.08
C ASP A 40 -13.54 -8.77 -12.76
N ASN A 41 -12.96 -7.59 -12.54
CA ASN A 41 -13.34 -6.66 -11.49
C ASN A 41 -14.63 -5.93 -11.89
N ASN A 42 -15.77 -6.63 -11.86
CA ASN A 42 -17.07 -5.94 -11.76
C ASN A 42 -17.26 -5.49 -10.31
N TYR A 43 -16.72 -4.31 -9.98
CA TYR A 43 -17.07 -3.57 -8.77
C TYR A 43 -18.42 -2.89 -8.99
N GLU A 44 -19.53 -3.59 -8.76
CA GLU A 44 -20.83 -2.93 -8.58
C GLU A 44 -20.83 -2.25 -7.20
N ASN A 45 -20.58 -0.95 -7.19
CA ASN A 45 -20.60 -0.11 -6.00
C ASN A 45 -22.06 0.35 -5.78
N GLU A 46 -22.88 -0.44 -5.08
CA GLU A 46 -24.29 -0.11 -4.78
C GLU A 46 -24.44 0.94 -3.66
N ASN A 47 -23.69 2.04 -3.70
CA ASN A 47 -23.95 3.21 -2.85
C ASN A 47 -24.01 4.46 -3.74
N GLY A 48 -25.24 4.86 -4.09
CA GLY A 48 -25.53 6.05 -4.90
C GLY A 48 -25.09 7.35 -4.22
N PHE A 49 -23.82 7.69 -4.40
CA PHE A 49 -23.36 9.06 -4.49
C PHE A 49 -23.12 9.34 -5.97
N ASP A 50 -23.97 10.19 -6.55
CA ASP A 50 -23.80 10.76 -7.90
C ASP A 50 -22.60 11.75 -7.91
N ASP A 51 -21.41 11.26 -7.57
CA ASP A 51 -20.16 11.92 -7.93
C ASP A 51 -19.65 11.18 -9.16
N ASP A 52 -19.42 11.91 -10.26
CA ASP A 52 -18.94 11.38 -11.54
C ASP A 52 -17.78 10.38 -11.34
N ASP A 53 -18.14 9.09 -11.34
CA ASP A 53 -17.35 7.94 -10.89
C ASP A 53 -16.25 7.62 -11.93
N TYR A 54 -15.28 8.52 -12.04
CA TYR A 54 -14.12 8.42 -12.92
C TYR A 54 -13.10 7.35 -12.45
N ASP A 55 -13.35 6.69 -11.32
CA ASP A 55 -12.51 5.65 -10.73
C ASP A 55 -12.81 4.23 -11.27
N SER A 56 -13.81 4.07 -12.16
CA SER A 56 -14.11 2.79 -12.81
C SER A 56 -13.21 2.46 -14.00
N LEU A 57 -12.19 3.30 -14.29
CA LEU A 57 -11.25 3.04 -15.36
C LEU A 57 -10.26 1.97 -14.92
N GLU A 58 -10.45 0.79 -15.50
CA GLU A 58 -9.44 -0.20 -15.81
C GLU A 58 -8.23 0.50 -16.46
N TYR A 59 -7.41 1.16 -15.64
CA TYR A 59 -6.20 1.86 -16.07
C TYR A 59 -5.14 0.78 -16.29
N GLN A 60 -5.36 -0.04 -17.32
CA GLN A 60 -4.36 -0.96 -17.80
C GLN A 60 -3.20 -0.09 -18.27
N PHE A 61 -2.06 -0.31 -17.63
CA PHE A 61 -0.81 0.37 -17.93
C PHE A 61 -0.41 0.24 -19.42
N SER A 62 -1.02 -0.67 -20.17
CA SER A 62 -0.72 -1.01 -21.56
C SER A 62 -0.80 0.17 -22.57
N SER A 63 -1.63 1.19 -22.35
CA SER A 63 -1.75 2.30 -23.33
C SER A 63 -0.84 3.50 -23.03
N TYR A 64 -0.56 3.79 -21.76
CA TYR A 64 0.20 4.99 -21.34
C TYR A 64 1.48 4.67 -20.56
N GLY A 65 1.73 3.39 -20.26
CA GLY A 65 2.73 2.94 -19.31
C GLY A 65 4.15 3.34 -19.65
N ASN A 66 4.57 3.13 -20.90
CA ASN A 66 5.95 3.43 -21.31
C ASN A 66 6.23 4.95 -21.27
N LYS A 67 5.25 5.77 -21.68
CA LYS A 67 5.38 7.23 -21.57
C LYS A 67 5.41 7.65 -20.11
N ALA A 68 4.47 7.17 -19.29
CA ALA A 68 4.41 7.49 -17.86
C ALA A 68 5.71 7.11 -17.14
N LEU A 69 6.25 5.91 -17.39
CA LEU A 69 7.49 5.44 -16.80
C LEU A 69 8.71 6.25 -17.27
N HIS A 70 8.76 6.64 -18.54
CA HIS A 70 9.78 7.56 -19.03
C HIS A 70 9.77 8.89 -18.28
N LEU A 71 8.57 9.47 -18.07
CA LEU A 71 8.43 10.71 -17.29
C LEU A 71 8.85 10.53 -15.84
N PHE A 72 8.58 9.36 -15.26
CA PHE A 72 9.02 9.04 -13.92
C PHE A 72 10.54 8.89 -13.83
N LYS A 73 11.19 8.31 -14.84
CA LYS A 73 12.66 8.26 -14.96
C LYS A 73 13.24 9.68 -15.08
N GLU A 74 12.65 10.54 -15.91
CA GLU A 74 13.03 11.95 -16.01
C GLU A 74 12.88 12.68 -14.67
N PHE A 75 11.79 12.45 -13.94
CA PHE A 75 11.60 12.98 -12.58
C PHE A 75 12.72 12.57 -11.63
N ILE A 76 13.14 11.29 -11.65
CA ILE A 76 14.23 10.78 -10.81
C ILE A 76 15.54 11.49 -11.15
N GLU A 77 15.84 11.67 -12.44
CA GLU A 77 17.02 12.40 -12.91
C GLU A 77 17.01 13.85 -12.41
N LYS A 78 15.85 14.53 -12.50
CA LYS A 78 15.70 15.93 -12.07
C LYS A 78 15.71 16.10 -10.56
N LEU A 79 15.24 15.10 -9.81
CA LEU A 79 15.32 15.09 -8.36
C LEU A 79 16.78 15.04 -7.88
N ASN A 80 17.67 14.40 -8.67
CA ASN A 80 19.12 14.35 -8.50
C ASN A 80 19.61 13.92 -7.09
N ASP A 81 18.76 13.23 -6.33
CA ASP A 81 19.12 12.67 -5.04
C ASP A 81 18.32 11.38 -4.80
N ILE A 82 19.03 10.27 -4.82
CA ILE A 82 18.44 8.96 -4.57
C ILE A 82 17.75 8.91 -3.21
N LYS A 83 18.29 9.58 -2.18
CA LYS A 83 17.73 9.59 -0.82
C LYS A 83 16.38 10.31 -0.77
N HIS A 84 16.19 11.36 -1.56
CA HIS A 84 14.88 12.00 -1.72
C HIS A 84 13.88 11.02 -2.34
N LEU A 85 14.29 10.27 -3.38
CA LEU A 85 13.43 9.23 -3.96
C LEU A 85 13.09 8.15 -2.92
N GLN A 86 14.07 7.68 -2.13
CA GLN A 86 13.82 6.71 -1.07
C GLN A 86 12.81 7.23 -0.04
N TYR A 87 12.93 8.50 0.36
CA TYR A 87 12.01 9.12 1.30
C TYR A 87 10.59 9.25 0.73
N ILE A 88 10.46 9.69 -0.53
CA ILE A 88 9.17 9.80 -1.22
C ILE A 88 8.49 8.42 -1.28
N LEU A 89 9.19 7.42 -1.82
CA LEU A 89 8.66 6.07 -1.97
C LEU A 89 8.35 5.43 -0.61
N TYR A 90 9.19 5.62 0.41
CA TYR A 90 8.94 5.08 1.74
C TYR A 90 7.58 5.52 2.31
N ASN A 91 7.38 6.83 2.37
CA ASN A 91 6.17 7.42 2.93
C ASN A 91 4.94 7.09 2.05
N TRP A 92 5.09 7.13 0.72
CA TRP A 92 4.04 6.74 -0.21
C TRP A 92 3.56 5.31 0.04
N ILE A 93 4.50 4.37 0.15
CA ILE A 93 4.21 2.94 0.32
C ILE A 93 3.54 2.60 1.66
N ILE A 94 3.76 3.40 2.70
CA ILE A 94 3.10 3.23 4.01
C ILE A 94 1.80 4.04 4.13
N GLY A 95 1.38 4.73 3.07
CA GLY A 95 0.08 5.39 2.99
C GLY A 95 0.04 6.82 3.50
N ASN A 96 1.19 7.48 3.61
CA ASN A 96 1.21 8.93 3.82
C ASN A 96 0.71 9.65 2.57
N GLN A 97 0.23 10.88 2.75
CA GLN A 97 -0.28 11.67 1.64
C GLN A 97 0.91 12.16 0.78
N LEU A 98 0.80 11.99 -0.53
CA LEU A 98 1.70 12.54 -1.54
C LEU A 98 0.96 13.64 -2.30
N ILE A 99 1.44 14.87 -2.15
CA ILE A 99 0.94 16.04 -2.84
C ILE A 99 1.93 16.37 -3.96
N ILE A 100 1.44 16.37 -5.19
CA ILE A 100 2.19 16.75 -6.39
C ILE A 100 1.73 18.14 -6.78
N LYS A 101 2.53 19.15 -6.44
CA LYS A 101 2.33 20.51 -6.93
C LYS A 101 2.89 20.62 -8.34
N TYR A 102 2.12 21.19 -9.25
CA TYR A 102 2.55 21.42 -10.61
C TYR A 102 2.08 22.77 -11.13
N THR A 103 2.87 23.37 -12.02
CA THR A 103 2.47 24.57 -12.77
C THR A 103 1.79 24.14 -14.06
N ASN A 104 0.66 24.74 -14.37
CA ASN A 104 -0.17 24.46 -15.53
C ASN A 104 -0.15 25.65 -16.49
N THR A 105 1.04 26.17 -16.79
CA THR A 105 1.23 27.28 -17.73
C THR A 105 0.72 26.93 -19.14
N ILE A 106 0.62 25.63 -19.43
CA ILE A 106 -0.04 25.00 -20.58
C ILE A 106 -0.78 23.78 -20.07
N ASP A 107 -1.95 23.47 -20.66
CA ASP A 107 -2.79 22.31 -20.31
C ASP A 107 -1.99 20.99 -20.34
N ASN A 108 -1.36 20.68 -19.21
CA ASN A 108 -0.49 19.52 -18.99
C ASN A 108 -1.14 18.53 -18.03
N ARG A 109 -2.46 18.65 -17.83
CA ARG A 109 -3.21 17.84 -16.87
C ARG A 109 -3.11 16.35 -17.15
N GLU A 110 -3.24 15.95 -18.42
CA GLU A 110 -3.08 14.56 -18.84
C GLU A 110 -1.66 14.04 -18.59
N PHE A 111 -0.66 14.89 -18.79
CA PHE A 111 0.74 14.56 -18.54
C PHE A 111 1.01 14.32 -17.06
N ILE A 112 0.53 15.21 -16.19
CA ILE A 112 0.69 15.06 -14.74
C ILE A 112 -0.09 13.85 -14.22
N ARG A 113 -1.29 13.57 -14.76
CA ARG A 113 -2.03 12.34 -14.47
C ARG A 113 -1.26 11.09 -14.88
N ALA A 114 -0.66 11.10 -16.08
CA ALA A 114 0.16 9.98 -16.55
C ALA A 114 1.36 9.76 -15.62
N PHE A 115 2.08 10.82 -15.26
CA PHE A 115 3.15 10.76 -14.25
C PHE A 115 2.67 10.21 -12.91
N ALA A 116 1.56 10.73 -12.38
CA ALA A 116 0.96 10.30 -11.12
C ALA A 116 0.51 8.84 -11.15
N SER A 117 0.11 8.32 -12.32
CA SER A 117 -0.29 6.93 -12.48
C SER A 117 0.86 5.94 -12.21
N VAL A 118 2.12 6.35 -12.37
CA VAL A 118 3.28 5.51 -12.01
C VAL A 118 3.32 5.24 -10.51
N PHE A 119 2.96 6.22 -9.67
CA PHE A 119 2.87 5.98 -8.22
C PHE A 119 1.81 4.93 -7.86
N ARG A 120 0.73 4.81 -8.65
CA ARG A 120 -0.31 3.79 -8.46
C ARG A 120 0.24 2.38 -8.66
N LEU A 121 1.20 2.18 -9.58
CA LEU A 121 1.81 0.87 -9.81
C LEU A 121 2.38 0.25 -8.54
N PHE A 122 2.96 1.09 -7.69
CA PHE A 122 3.66 0.64 -6.51
C PHE A 122 2.72 0.21 -5.38
N LEU A 123 1.44 0.56 -5.44
CA LEU A 123 0.43 0.21 -4.44
C LEU A 123 -0.57 -0.84 -4.94
N PRO A 124 -1.23 -1.59 -4.04
CA PRO A 124 -2.46 -2.30 -4.37
C PRO A 124 -3.56 -1.30 -4.72
N ASP A 125 -4.45 -1.66 -5.64
CA ASP A 125 -5.45 -0.74 -6.21
C ASP A 125 -6.31 -0.06 -5.12
N GLY A 126 -6.78 -0.82 -4.12
CA GLY A 126 -7.57 -0.27 -3.00
C GLY A 126 -6.79 0.56 -1.98
N CYS A 127 -5.48 0.80 -2.18
CA CYS A 127 -4.65 1.64 -1.32
C CYS A 127 -4.37 3.02 -1.91
N CYS A 128 -4.76 3.29 -3.16
CA CYS A 128 -4.49 4.56 -3.82
C CYS A 128 -5.79 5.25 -4.21
N HIS A 129 -5.97 6.47 -3.73
CA HIS A 129 -7.05 7.36 -4.10
C HIS A 129 -6.41 8.62 -4.64
N LEU A 130 -6.56 8.83 -5.94
CA LEU A 130 -6.04 9.98 -6.67
C LEU A 130 -7.15 11.04 -6.74
N ILE A 131 -6.82 12.27 -6.37
CA ILE A 131 -7.69 13.40 -6.66
C ILE A 131 -6.91 14.54 -7.29
N GLU A 132 -7.64 15.41 -7.97
CA GLU A 132 -7.15 16.70 -8.40
C GLU A 132 -7.86 17.76 -7.59
N ALA A 133 -7.10 18.48 -6.78
CA ALA A 133 -7.65 19.44 -5.85
C ALA A 133 -7.32 20.86 -6.30
N THR A 134 -8.27 21.77 -6.09
CA THR A 134 -8.00 23.22 -6.09
C THR A 134 -7.49 23.71 -4.73
N ASN A 135 -7.52 22.85 -3.70
CA ASN A 135 -6.95 23.10 -2.39
C ASN A 135 -6.39 21.79 -1.80
N PRO A 136 -5.08 21.70 -1.52
CA PRO A 136 -4.44 20.45 -1.10
C PRO A 136 -4.91 19.98 0.29
N ILE A 137 -5.47 20.89 1.10
CA ILE A 137 -5.90 20.61 2.49
C ILE A 137 -7.26 19.92 2.54
N ALA A 138 -8.07 20.07 1.48
CA ALA A 138 -9.47 19.65 1.51
C ALA A 138 -9.65 18.13 1.42
N SER A 139 -8.60 17.36 1.14
CA SER A 139 -8.72 15.92 0.91
C SER A 139 -8.11 15.09 2.01
N CYS A 140 -8.90 14.85 3.05
CA CYS A 140 -8.62 13.78 4.01
C CYS A 140 -8.93 12.39 3.45
N THR A 141 -9.56 12.32 2.27
CA THR A 141 -10.01 11.08 1.62
C THR A 141 -8.99 10.52 0.65
N ALA A 142 -8.07 11.34 0.14
CA ALA A 142 -7.07 10.92 -0.84
C ALA A 142 -5.65 10.92 -0.27
N ASN A 143 -4.89 9.90 -0.65
CA ASN A 143 -3.45 9.86 -0.38
C ASN A 143 -2.61 10.36 -1.56
N LEU A 144 -3.16 10.50 -2.77
CA LEU A 144 -2.47 11.13 -3.89
C LEU A 144 -3.23 12.36 -4.36
N VAL A 145 -2.63 13.53 -4.21
CA VAL A 145 -3.28 14.81 -4.53
C VAL A 145 -2.48 15.53 -5.59
N LEU A 146 -3.09 15.81 -6.74
CA LEU A 146 -2.52 16.70 -7.74
C LEU A 146 -3.02 18.11 -7.49
N PHE A 147 -2.10 19.07 -7.43
CA PHE A 147 -2.41 20.44 -7.10
C PHE A 147 -1.81 21.40 -8.12
N ASP A 148 -2.68 22.06 -8.88
CA ASP A 148 -2.31 23.09 -9.85
C ASP A 148 -2.02 24.41 -9.12
N THR A 149 -0.76 24.85 -9.16
CA THR A 149 -0.33 26.06 -8.46
C THR A 149 -0.81 27.36 -9.11
N ASP A 150 -1.18 27.33 -10.38
CA ASP A 150 -1.57 28.53 -11.11
C ASP A 150 -2.97 29.02 -10.69
N PHE A 151 -3.76 28.14 -10.06
CA PHE A 151 -5.09 28.45 -9.53
C PHE A 151 -5.07 29.30 -8.23
N ILE A 152 -3.90 29.53 -7.60
CA ILE A 152 -3.77 30.14 -6.25
C ILE A 152 -3.79 31.69 -6.27
N THR A 153 -4.20 32.34 -7.36
CA THR A 153 -4.02 33.80 -7.50
C THR A 153 -4.84 34.70 -6.55
N THR A 154 -5.65 34.18 -5.61
CA THR A 154 -6.53 35.04 -4.79
C THR A 154 -6.71 34.69 -3.31
N THR A 155 -6.28 33.54 -2.82
CA THR A 155 -6.50 33.18 -1.40
C THR A 155 -5.22 33.30 -0.62
N ASN A 156 -5.18 34.30 0.29
CA ASN A 156 -4.12 34.55 1.26
C ASN A 156 -3.41 33.26 1.69
N GLU A 157 -2.12 33.16 1.36
CA GLU A 157 -1.19 32.12 1.79
C GLU A 157 -1.12 32.09 3.33
N ARG A 158 -2.10 31.47 3.97
CA ARG A 158 -1.91 31.00 5.33
C ARG A 158 -0.94 29.84 5.20
N GLU A 159 0.23 29.97 5.82
CA GLU A 159 1.16 28.86 6.03
C GLU A 159 0.34 27.64 6.50
N VAL A 160 0.18 26.71 5.58
CA VAL A 160 -0.52 25.47 5.87
C VAL A 160 0.45 24.68 6.72
N ASN A 161 0.14 24.56 8.01
CA ASN A 161 0.81 23.58 8.85
C ASN A 161 0.44 22.20 8.31
N HIS A 162 1.29 21.69 7.42
CA HIS A 162 1.18 20.34 6.93
C HIS A 162 1.50 19.39 8.08
N ASP A 163 0.61 18.42 8.30
CA ASP A 163 0.91 17.34 9.22
C ASP A 163 2.19 16.61 8.77
N ASN A 164 2.98 16.13 9.73
CA ASN A 164 4.22 15.38 9.50
C ASN A 164 4.03 14.10 8.64
N SER A 165 2.78 13.76 8.29
CA SER A 165 2.37 12.63 7.46
C SER A 165 2.11 12.99 5.99
N SER A 166 2.43 14.21 5.55
CA SER A 166 2.27 14.64 4.15
C SER A 166 3.62 14.93 3.50
N ILE A 167 3.85 14.37 2.31
CA ILE A 167 4.97 14.70 1.45
C ILE A 167 4.49 15.63 0.35
N ILE A 168 5.25 16.68 0.10
CA ILE A 168 5.02 17.61 -0.98
C ILE A 168 6.20 17.51 -1.94
N ILE A 169 5.89 17.14 -3.17
CA ILE A 169 6.80 17.27 -4.31
C ILE A 169 6.28 18.35 -5.23
N THR A 170 7.20 19.15 -5.76
CA THR A 170 6.90 20.18 -6.74
C THR A 170 7.57 19.80 -8.05
N ILE A 171 6.78 19.80 -9.12
CA ILE A 171 7.19 19.46 -10.46
C ILE A 171 6.89 20.66 -11.33
N ILE A 172 7.91 21.17 -12.01
CA ILE A 172 7.74 22.23 -12.99
C ILE A 172 7.97 21.61 -14.37
N VAL A 173 6.94 21.67 -15.21
CA VAL A 173 6.97 21.13 -16.57
C VAL A 173 7.32 22.25 -17.54
N ASP A 174 8.14 21.95 -18.55
CA ASP A 174 8.46 22.87 -19.62
C ASP A 174 7.29 22.99 -20.61
N ASN A 175 7.11 24.19 -21.16
CA ASN A 175 5.96 24.55 -21.97
C ASN A 175 5.99 23.95 -23.38
N ILE A 176 7.15 23.54 -23.88
CA ILE A 176 7.29 23.26 -25.32
C ILE A 176 7.17 21.75 -25.59
N ASP A 177 7.75 20.92 -24.73
CA ASP A 177 8.01 19.50 -25.06
C ASP A 177 7.50 18.51 -24.00
N TYR A 178 6.70 18.96 -23.03
CA TYR A 178 6.25 18.11 -21.91
C TYR A 178 7.42 17.44 -21.17
N HIS A 179 8.51 18.16 -20.96
CA HIS A 179 9.64 17.69 -20.17
C HIS A 179 9.58 18.24 -18.74
N ILE A 180 10.08 17.47 -17.78
CA ILE A 180 10.20 17.94 -16.40
C ILE A 180 11.42 18.85 -16.33
N ARG A 181 11.18 20.16 -16.22
CA ARG A 181 12.23 21.16 -16.08
C ARG A 181 12.90 21.05 -14.71
N GLU A 182 12.08 20.93 -13.67
CA GLU A 182 12.52 20.89 -12.28
C GLU A 182 11.66 19.92 -11.47
N ALA A 183 12.30 19.18 -10.56
CA ALA A 183 11.63 18.34 -9.58
C ALA A 183 12.27 18.60 -8.21
N LYS A 184 11.45 18.92 -7.20
CA LYS A 184 11.92 19.26 -5.87
C LYS A 184 11.06 18.62 -4.80
N LEU A 185 11.72 18.06 -3.78
CA LEU A 185 11.08 17.68 -2.53
C LEU A 185 10.99 18.92 -1.62
N GLU A 186 9.77 19.38 -1.31
CA GLU A 186 9.55 20.52 -0.42
C GLU A 186 9.49 20.09 1.05
N THR A 187 8.89 18.93 1.33
CA THR A 187 8.87 18.37 2.68
C THR A 187 10.25 17.81 3.00
N LEU A 188 11.12 18.63 3.58
CA LEU A 188 12.41 18.18 4.10
C LEU A 188 12.22 17.52 5.48
N PRO A 189 12.58 16.23 5.64
CA PRO A 189 12.75 15.65 6.95
C PRO A 189 13.88 16.36 7.68
N LEU A 190 13.74 16.51 8.99
CA LEU A 190 14.84 16.97 9.84
C LEU A 190 16.10 16.06 9.72
N LEU A 191 15.94 14.79 9.29
CA LEU A 191 17.01 13.79 9.16
C LEU A 191 16.73 12.77 8.02
N ILE A 192 17.13 13.07 6.78
CA ILE A 192 17.07 12.10 5.64
C ILE A 192 18.17 11.02 5.76
N SER A 193 19.26 11.30 6.48
CA SER A 193 20.53 10.58 6.33
C SER A 193 20.52 9.09 6.70
N ASN A 194 19.55 8.61 7.50
CA ASN A 194 19.51 7.24 8.02
C ASN A 194 18.12 6.57 7.92
N ILE A 195 17.33 6.91 6.90
CA ILE A 195 16.00 6.29 6.75
C ILE A 195 16.17 4.80 6.44
N THR A 196 15.69 3.95 7.35
CA THR A 196 15.50 2.53 7.06
C THR A 196 14.19 2.38 6.29
N VAL A 197 14.26 1.86 5.07
CA VAL A 197 13.09 1.67 4.19
C VAL A 197 12.67 0.19 4.14
N PRO A 198 11.37 -0.11 3.88
CA PRO A 198 10.88 -1.45 3.58
C PRO A 198 11.69 -2.12 2.48
N THR A 199 11.80 -3.45 2.52
CA THR A 199 12.51 -4.23 1.49
C THR A 199 11.87 -4.01 0.12
N TYR A 200 10.54 -3.88 0.07
CA TYR A 200 9.80 -3.54 -1.15
C TYR A 200 10.27 -2.23 -1.82
N VAL A 201 10.53 -1.18 -1.02
CA VAL A 201 11.01 0.11 -1.52
C VAL A 201 12.41 -0.02 -2.11
N LYS A 202 13.29 -0.82 -1.49
CA LYS A 202 14.63 -1.10 -2.03
C LYS A 202 14.53 -1.75 -3.40
N THR A 203 13.67 -2.75 -3.56
CA THR A 203 13.43 -3.41 -4.84
C THR A 203 12.93 -2.45 -5.91
N ILE A 204 12.00 -1.54 -5.57
CA ILE A 204 11.54 -0.51 -6.52
C ILE A 204 12.71 0.36 -6.98
N ILE A 205 13.52 0.85 -6.04
CA ILE A 205 14.66 1.71 -6.36
C ILE A 205 15.67 0.97 -7.24
N GLU A 206 16.06 -0.24 -6.85
CA GLU A 206 16.99 -1.08 -7.62
C GLU A 206 16.49 -1.26 -9.05
N ALA A 207 15.22 -1.61 -9.23
CA ALA A 207 14.60 -1.78 -10.55
C ALA A 207 14.51 -0.47 -11.35
N LEU A 208 14.24 0.66 -10.72
CA LEU A 208 14.20 1.97 -11.39
C LEU A 208 15.59 2.45 -11.84
N THR A 209 16.63 2.08 -11.10
CA THR A 209 18.01 2.48 -11.40
C THR A 209 18.74 1.51 -12.33
N ASP A 210 18.13 0.36 -12.63
CA ASP A 210 18.71 -0.64 -13.53
C ASP A 210 18.35 -0.30 -14.98
N ASN A 211 19.29 0.34 -15.67
CA ASN A 211 19.17 0.72 -17.08
C ASN A 211 19.13 -0.50 -18.04
N SER A 212 19.36 -1.72 -17.55
CA SER A 212 19.28 -2.94 -18.36
C SER A 212 17.87 -3.54 -18.41
N LEU A 213 16.96 -3.10 -17.53
CA LEU A 213 15.57 -3.53 -17.53
C LEU A 213 14.76 -2.75 -18.56
N ASP A 214 14.06 -3.47 -19.42
CA ASP A 214 12.97 -2.90 -20.21
C ASP A 214 11.73 -2.66 -19.34
N ASP A 215 10.77 -1.93 -19.90
CA ASP A 215 9.57 -1.50 -19.18
C ASP A 215 8.69 -2.70 -18.76
N GLU A 216 8.64 -3.77 -19.58
CA GLU A 216 7.90 -5.00 -19.28
C GLU A 216 8.52 -5.78 -18.11
N ALA A 217 9.85 -5.95 -18.11
CA ALA A 217 10.57 -6.62 -17.04
C ALA A 217 10.45 -5.83 -15.72
N PHE A 218 10.55 -4.49 -15.79
CA PHE A 218 10.30 -3.63 -14.66
C PHE A 218 8.91 -3.87 -14.06
N GLU A 219 7.85 -3.80 -14.88
CA GLU A 219 6.47 -3.99 -14.42
C GLU A 219 6.25 -5.38 -13.83
N ALA A 220 6.82 -6.42 -14.44
CA ALA A 220 6.75 -7.79 -13.93
C ALA A 220 7.40 -7.93 -12.54
N ILE A 221 8.59 -7.33 -12.33
CA ILE A 221 9.29 -7.33 -11.04
C ILE A 221 8.45 -6.64 -9.96
N ILE A 222 7.91 -5.45 -10.26
CA ILE A 222 7.07 -4.69 -9.34
C ILE A 222 5.80 -5.48 -9.00
N THR A 223 5.13 -6.03 -10.01
CA THR A 223 3.91 -6.83 -9.84
C THR A 223 4.13 -8.06 -8.99
N GLN A 224 5.20 -8.82 -9.22
CA GLN A 224 5.53 -10.00 -8.43
C GLN A 224 5.77 -9.65 -6.96
N HIS A 225 6.51 -8.57 -6.70
CA HIS A 225 6.77 -8.12 -5.33
C HIS A 225 5.50 -7.58 -4.66
N LYS A 226 4.67 -6.84 -5.40
CA LYS A 226 3.37 -6.37 -4.93
C LYS A 226 2.49 -7.54 -4.50
N ILE A 227 2.36 -8.58 -5.33
CA ILE A 227 1.60 -9.80 -5.00
C ILE A 227 2.12 -10.46 -3.71
N LYS A 228 3.45 -10.59 -3.58
CA LYS A 228 4.09 -11.15 -2.37
C LYS A 228 3.67 -10.38 -1.11
N TYR A 229 3.69 -9.05 -1.14
CA TYR A 229 3.32 -8.23 0.02
C TYR A 229 1.81 -8.16 0.26
N VAL A 230 0.98 -8.18 -0.78
CA VAL A 230 -0.49 -8.32 -0.65
C VAL A 230 -0.85 -9.63 0.03
N ASN A 231 -0.18 -10.73 -0.30
CA ASN A 231 -0.40 -12.02 0.38
C ASN A 231 -0.01 -11.97 1.87
N LYS A 232 1.08 -11.25 2.21
CA LYS A 232 1.42 -10.98 3.61
C LYS A 232 0.36 -10.12 4.31
N ALA A 233 -0.20 -9.10 3.64
CA ALA A 233 -1.30 -8.30 4.18
C ALA A 233 -2.59 -9.11 4.39
N LYS A 234 -2.91 -10.03 3.47
CA LYS A 234 -4.01 -11.00 3.59
C LYS A 234 -3.83 -11.90 4.83
N LEU A 235 -2.65 -12.48 5.01
CA LEU A 235 -2.32 -13.29 6.18
C LEU A 235 -2.37 -12.46 7.46
N TYR A 236 -1.79 -11.26 7.46
CA TYR A 236 -1.83 -10.35 8.61
C TYR A 236 -3.28 -9.97 8.98
N PHE A 237 -4.16 -9.81 7.98
CA PHE A 237 -5.58 -9.51 8.20
C PHE A 237 -6.31 -10.70 8.82
N GLN A 238 -6.04 -11.90 8.31
CA GLN A 238 -6.53 -13.14 8.91
C GLN A 238 -6.05 -13.27 10.35
N LEU A 239 -4.77 -13.04 10.67
CA LEU A 239 -4.28 -13.11 12.05
C LEU A 239 -5.02 -12.13 12.96
N GLY A 240 -5.27 -10.90 12.51
CA GLY A 240 -6.00 -9.90 13.30
C GLY A 240 -7.49 -10.24 13.52
N ARG A 241 -8.13 -10.93 12.56
CA ARG A 241 -9.56 -11.26 12.63
C ARG A 241 -9.83 -12.64 13.19
N CYS A 242 -9.04 -13.63 12.79
CA CYS A 242 -8.98 -15.01 13.28
C CYS A 242 -8.14 -15.14 14.54
N GLN A 243 -8.01 -14.09 15.37
CA GLN A 243 -7.85 -14.24 16.82
C GLN A 243 -9.10 -14.95 17.38
N ILE A 244 -9.17 -16.21 17.00
CA ILE A 244 -9.88 -17.36 17.47
C ILE A 244 -9.36 -17.53 18.90
N ALA A 245 -10.23 -17.26 19.87
CA ALA A 245 -9.95 -17.35 21.31
C ALA A 245 -8.94 -16.32 21.88
N SER A 246 -9.42 -15.09 22.07
CA SER A 246 -9.23 -14.29 23.31
C SER A 246 -7.99 -14.62 24.17
N THR A 247 -6.93 -13.80 24.10
CA THR A 247 -6.16 -13.19 25.22
C THR A 247 -4.71 -12.81 24.89
N LEU A 248 -4.10 -13.33 23.82
CA LEU A 248 -2.74 -12.94 23.45
C LEU A 248 -2.73 -12.05 22.20
N SER A 249 -2.49 -10.75 22.41
CA SER A 249 -1.95 -9.90 21.35
C SER A 249 -0.58 -10.45 20.97
N LEU A 250 -0.42 -10.90 19.72
CA LEU A 250 0.90 -11.31 19.20
C LEU A 250 1.88 -10.14 19.34
N SER A 251 3.07 -10.40 19.87
CA SER A 251 4.12 -9.37 19.90
C SER A 251 4.51 -8.98 18.48
N GLU A 252 5.08 -7.78 18.30
CA GLU A 252 5.55 -7.34 16.98
C GLU A 252 6.52 -8.35 16.35
N ARG A 253 7.44 -8.90 17.15
CA ARG A 253 8.37 -9.94 16.69
C ARG A 253 7.66 -11.20 16.21
N GLN A 254 6.64 -11.68 16.94
CA GLN A 254 5.85 -12.84 16.51
C GLN A 254 5.09 -12.56 15.22
N GLN A 255 4.55 -11.34 15.04
CA GLN A 255 3.90 -10.94 13.79
C GLN A 255 4.91 -10.99 12.63
N MET A 256 6.11 -10.46 12.84
CA MET A 256 7.19 -10.47 11.85
C MET A 256 7.64 -11.90 11.50
N ASP A 257 7.84 -12.76 12.49
CA ASP A 257 8.24 -14.16 12.29
C ASP A 257 7.17 -14.93 11.49
N ILE A 258 5.87 -14.74 11.79
CA ILE A 258 4.77 -15.39 11.04
C ILE A 258 4.69 -14.88 9.59
N LEU A 259 4.91 -13.58 9.37
CA LEU A 259 4.88 -12.96 8.04
C LEU A 259 6.18 -13.17 7.25
N ASN A 260 7.18 -13.81 7.86
CA ASN A 260 8.52 -14.00 7.32
C ASN A 260 9.09 -12.66 6.80
N VAL A 261 9.17 -11.67 7.70
CA VAL A 261 9.81 -10.36 7.46
C VAL A 261 10.82 -10.07 8.57
N ASP A 262 11.98 -9.57 8.19
CA ASP A 262 13.05 -9.22 9.15
C ASP A 262 13.12 -7.71 9.43
N ASN A 263 12.56 -6.90 8.53
CA ASN A 263 12.58 -5.45 8.63
C ASN A 263 11.27 -4.92 9.25
N PRO A 264 11.31 -4.16 10.35
CA PRO A 264 10.10 -3.64 10.99
C PRO A 264 9.31 -2.67 10.08
N HIS A 265 9.95 -1.99 9.14
CA HIS A 265 9.26 -1.12 8.18
C HIS A 265 8.42 -1.92 7.17
N ASP A 266 8.78 -3.19 6.89
CA ASP A 266 7.92 -4.07 6.10
C ASP A 266 6.59 -4.33 6.82
N LEU A 267 6.59 -4.40 8.16
CA LEU A 267 5.35 -4.56 8.93
C LEU A 267 4.45 -3.33 8.86
N LEU A 268 5.02 -2.11 8.82
CA LEU A 268 4.25 -0.87 8.63
C LEU A 268 3.56 -0.85 7.26
N LEU A 269 4.30 -1.19 6.20
CA LEU A 269 3.76 -1.37 4.85
C LEU A 269 2.61 -2.39 4.87
N ILE A 270 2.85 -3.58 5.44
CA ILE A 270 1.86 -4.66 5.50
C ILE A 270 0.59 -4.21 6.24
N ARG A 271 0.71 -3.48 7.35
CA ARG A 271 -0.40 -2.89 8.12
C ARG A 271 -1.22 -1.92 7.27
N PHE A 272 -0.56 -1.04 6.52
CA PHE A 272 -1.26 -0.12 5.62
C PHE A 272 -2.00 -0.87 4.50
N TRP A 273 -1.33 -1.83 3.84
CA TRP A 273 -1.87 -2.54 2.68
C TRP A 273 -3.10 -3.40 2.99
N GLN A 274 -3.36 -3.73 4.26
CA GLN A 274 -4.61 -4.39 4.65
C GLN A 274 -5.85 -3.56 4.31
N LYS A 275 -5.70 -2.23 4.29
CA LYS A 275 -6.80 -1.31 3.97
C LYS A 275 -7.27 -1.50 2.54
N GLY A 276 -6.36 -1.75 1.59
CA GLY A 276 -6.70 -2.00 0.19
C GLY A 276 -7.03 -3.45 -0.18
N LEU A 277 -7.20 -4.35 0.79
CA LEU A 277 -7.77 -5.67 0.49
C LEU A 277 -9.24 -5.53 0.05
N SER A 278 -9.66 -6.35 -0.92
CA SER A 278 -11.02 -6.31 -1.47
C SER A 278 -12.09 -6.57 -0.40
N GLN A 279 -13.28 -5.96 -0.58
CA GLN A 279 -14.38 -6.15 0.36
C GLN A 279 -14.91 -7.58 0.35
N SER A 280 -14.87 -8.25 -0.81
CA SER A 280 -15.21 -9.68 -0.95
C SER A 280 -14.33 -10.53 -0.04
N TYR A 281 -13.00 -10.40 -0.13
CA TYR A 281 -12.06 -11.12 0.74
C TYR A 281 -12.29 -10.81 2.22
N LYS A 282 -12.44 -9.52 2.56
CA LYS A 282 -12.70 -9.12 3.97
C LYS A 282 -13.99 -9.75 4.50
N THR A 283 -15.02 -9.86 3.69
CA THR A 283 -16.31 -10.46 4.05
C THR A 283 -16.20 -11.97 4.23
N GLU A 284 -15.52 -12.66 3.32
CA GLU A 284 -15.23 -14.10 3.44
C GLU A 284 -14.56 -14.43 4.79
N ILE A 285 -13.51 -13.70 5.15
CA ILE A 285 -12.81 -13.92 6.43
C ILE A 285 -13.73 -13.66 7.64
N ARG A 286 -14.65 -12.67 7.56
CA ARG A 286 -15.63 -12.42 8.63
C ARG A 286 -16.62 -13.58 8.76
N THR A 287 -17.10 -14.11 7.63
CA THR A 287 -18.01 -15.27 7.60
C THR A 287 -17.34 -16.51 8.19
N LEU A 288 -16.11 -16.82 7.76
CA LEU A 288 -15.34 -17.95 8.31
C LEU A 288 -15.17 -17.87 9.82
N LYS A 289 -14.89 -16.67 10.36
CA LYS A 289 -14.81 -16.43 11.80
C LYS A 289 -16.14 -16.71 12.50
N HIS A 290 -17.24 -16.24 11.92
CA HIS A 290 -18.57 -16.42 12.47
C HIS A 290 -18.94 -17.91 12.54
N ASP A 291 -18.72 -18.66 11.46
CA ASP A 291 -19.01 -20.09 11.39
C ASP A 291 -18.18 -20.90 12.39
N TYR A 292 -16.89 -20.59 12.51
CA TYR A 292 -16.02 -21.19 13.52
C TYR A 292 -16.55 -20.96 14.95
N ASN A 293 -16.97 -19.74 15.27
CA ASN A 293 -17.50 -19.41 16.59
C ASN A 293 -18.82 -20.15 16.87
N GLN A 294 -19.68 -20.33 15.87
CA GLN A 294 -20.91 -21.11 16.01
C GLN A 294 -20.61 -22.59 16.30
N GLN A 295 -19.65 -23.19 15.57
CA GLN A 295 -19.22 -24.57 15.83
C GLN A 295 -18.70 -24.73 17.27
N GLN A 296 -17.84 -23.81 17.74
CA GLN A 296 -17.33 -23.84 19.11
C GLN A 296 -18.43 -23.74 20.19
N GLN A 297 -19.51 -23.00 19.93
CA GLN A 297 -20.65 -22.93 20.85
C GLN A 297 -21.47 -24.22 20.89
N GLN A 298 -21.58 -24.94 19.76
CA GLN A 298 -22.27 -26.23 19.72
C GLN A 298 -21.54 -27.29 20.57
N TYR A 299 -20.21 -27.32 20.55
CA TYR A 299 -19.40 -28.25 21.36
C TYR A 299 -19.44 -27.95 22.87
N LYS A 300 -19.77 -26.73 23.28
CA LYS A 300 -19.87 -26.35 24.70
C LYS A 300 -21.20 -26.67 25.36
N LYS A 301 -22.22 -27.14 24.61
CA LYS A 301 -23.49 -27.54 25.22
C LYS A 301 -23.29 -28.88 25.96
N PRO A 302 -23.50 -28.93 27.29
CA PRO A 302 -23.37 -30.17 28.04
C PRO A 302 -24.38 -31.20 27.54
N LYS A 303 -23.91 -32.41 27.24
CA LYS A 303 -24.78 -33.56 26.99
C LYS A 303 -25.59 -33.81 28.27
N LYS A 304 -26.91 -33.64 28.19
CA LYS A 304 -27.86 -34.02 29.25
C LYS A 304 -28.03 -35.53 29.28
#